data_AF-A0A134B2U3-F1
#
_entry.id   AF-A0A134B2U3-F1
#
_cell.length_a   1.000
_cell.length_b   1.000
_cell.length_c   1.000
_cell.angle_alpha   90.00
_cell.angle_beta   90.00
_cell.angle_gamma   90.00
#
_symmetry.space_group_name_H-M   'P 1'
#
loop_
_entity.id
_entity.type
_entity.pdbx_description
1 polymer ?
#
loop_
_entity_poly.entity_id
_entity_poly.type
_entity_poly.pdbx_seq_one_letter_code
_entity_poly.pdbx_strand_id
1 'polypeptide(L)'
;MNKSYLSYLIEIIRNKFYAELFRSNYFRKLQEKNLKKAFSLKYRASHKESLNWENPQTLDAKIMWLEVLSDTSVWSDLADKYKVRDYIIQKGYEEILPKCYGVWDRVEDIDFNILPKKFVIKCTHDCGSAIIIKDKAAEN
;
A
#
# COMPACT_ATOMS: atom_id res chain seq x y z
N MET A 1 -6.07 7.82 -29.51
CA MET A 1 -5.92 6.80 -30.58
C MET A 1 -6.91 5.68 -30.33
N ASN A 2 -7.80 5.39 -31.29
CA ASN A 2 -8.74 4.27 -31.21
C ASN A 2 -7.96 2.96 -31.25
N LYS A 3 -7.92 2.24 -30.13
CA LYS A 3 -7.42 0.86 -30.09
C LYS A 3 -8.32 -0.02 -30.96
N SER A 4 -7.72 -0.84 -31.83
CA SER A 4 -8.49 -1.80 -32.63
C SER A 4 -9.10 -2.87 -31.73
N TYR A 5 -10.24 -3.44 -32.12
CA TYR A 5 -10.87 -4.55 -31.39
C TYR A 5 -9.90 -5.72 -31.15
N LEU A 6 -9.03 -6.00 -32.12
CA LEU A 6 -7.98 -7.00 -32.01
C LEU A 6 -6.99 -6.68 -30.88
N SER A 7 -6.57 -5.42 -30.73
CA SER A 7 -5.68 -5.02 -29.64
C SER A 7 -6.30 -5.22 -28.26
N TYR A 8 -7.61 -4.98 -28.13
CA TYR A 8 -8.34 -5.22 -26.88
C TYR A 8 -8.42 -6.71 -26.54
N LEU A 9 -8.71 -7.56 -27.54
CA LEU A 9 -8.73 -9.01 -27.36
C LEU A 9 -7.37 -9.55 -26.90
N ILE A 10 -6.28 -9.07 -27.51
CA ILE A 10 -4.92 -9.42 -27.10
C ILE A 10 -4.65 -8.98 -25.65
N GLU A 11 -5.09 -7.78 -25.25
CA GLU A 11 -4.96 -7.34 -23.86
C GLU A 11 -5.74 -8.21 -22.87
N ILE A 12 -6.96 -8.63 -23.21
CA ILE A 12 -7.74 -9.54 -22.38
C ILE A 12 -7.02 -10.87 -22.20
N ILE A 13 -6.56 -11.49 -23.30
CA ILE A 13 -5.87 -12.78 -23.26
C ILE A 13 -4.60 -12.67 -22.41
N ARG A 14 -3.81 -11.62 -22.62
CA ARG A 14 -2.59 -11.35 -21.83
C ARG A 14 -2.92 -11.22 -20.34
N ASN A 15 -3.94 -10.44 -19.99
CA ASN A 15 -4.31 -10.21 -18.59
C ASN A 15 -4.83 -11.49 -17.92
N LYS A 16 -5.63 -12.30 -18.64
CA LYS A 16 -6.06 -13.63 -18.16
C LYS A 16 -4.87 -14.55 -17.93
N PHE A 17 -3.92 -14.60 -18.87
CA PHE A 17 -2.70 -15.39 -18.71
C PHE A 17 -1.92 -15.01 -17.45
N TYR A 18 -1.65 -13.72 -17.22
CA TYR A 18 -0.92 -13.29 -16.01
C TYR A 18 -1.72 -13.56 -14.73
N ALA A 19 -3.04 -13.40 -14.76
CA ALA A 19 -3.89 -13.71 -13.61
C ALA A 19 -3.81 -15.20 -13.22
N GLU A 20 -3.87 -16.11 -14.20
CA GLU A 20 -3.69 -17.55 -13.96
C GLU A 20 -2.26 -17.89 -13.55
N LEU A 21 -1.26 -17.28 -14.20
CA LEU A 21 0.15 -17.45 -13.83
C LEU A 21 0.38 -17.10 -12.36
N PHE A 22 -0.09 -15.94 -11.89
CA PHE A 22 0.16 -15.48 -10.53
C PHE A 22 -0.59 -16.28 -9.45
N ARG A 23 -1.66 -17.01 -9.82
CA ARG A 23 -2.35 -17.96 -8.92
C ARG A 23 -1.73 -19.36 -8.92
N SER A 24 -0.85 -19.65 -9.88
CA SER A 24 -0.29 -20.98 -10.05
C SER A 24 0.72 -21.36 -8.97
N ASN A 25 0.83 -22.66 -8.70
CA ASN A 25 1.90 -23.23 -7.86
C ASN A 25 3.30 -22.96 -8.43
N TYR A 26 3.41 -22.79 -9.75
CA TYR A 26 4.67 -22.42 -10.40
C TYR A 26 5.14 -21.04 -9.93
N PHE A 27 4.25 -20.05 -9.92
CA PHE A 27 4.62 -18.69 -9.52
C PHE A 27 4.96 -18.61 -8.03
N ARG A 28 4.22 -19.32 -7.17
CA ARG A 28 4.57 -19.45 -5.74
C ARG A 28 6.00 -19.97 -5.55
N LYS A 29 6.34 -21.10 -6.21
CA LYS A 29 7.69 -21.68 -6.20
C LYS A 29 8.74 -20.72 -6.79
N LEU A 30 8.36 -19.91 -7.77
CA LEU A 30 9.25 -18.93 -8.37
C LEU A 30 9.57 -17.79 -7.39
N GLN A 31 8.60 -17.32 -6.61
CA GLN A 31 8.84 -16.31 -5.58
C GLN A 31 9.84 -16.81 -4.52
N GLU A 32 9.69 -18.06 -4.09
CA GLU A 32 10.60 -18.70 -3.11
C GLU A 32 12.02 -18.88 -3.66
N LYS A 33 12.15 -19.28 -4.94
CA LYS A 33 13.45 -19.62 -5.54
C LYS A 33 14.17 -18.44 -6.19
N ASN A 34 13.43 -17.49 -6.75
CA ASN A 34 13.99 -16.37 -7.51
C ASN A 34 13.03 -15.18 -7.49
N LEU A 35 13.10 -14.42 -6.40
CA LEU A 35 12.24 -13.28 -6.14
C LEU A 35 12.39 -12.20 -7.22
N LYS A 36 13.63 -11.90 -7.69
CA LYS A 36 13.87 -10.97 -8.81
C LYS A 36 13.09 -11.35 -10.06
N LYS A 37 13.12 -12.62 -10.48
CA LYS A 37 12.39 -13.08 -11.67
C LYS A 37 10.88 -13.01 -11.46
N ALA A 38 10.38 -13.39 -10.28
CA ALA A 38 8.96 -13.27 -9.97
C ALA A 38 8.47 -11.82 -10.04
N PHE A 39 9.25 -10.88 -9.49
CA PHE A 39 8.94 -9.46 -9.50
C PHE A 39 9.08 -8.83 -10.89
N SER A 40 10.07 -9.23 -11.70
CA SER A 40 10.14 -8.81 -13.10
C SER A 40 8.90 -9.23 -13.91
N LEU A 41 8.33 -10.40 -13.64
CA LEU A 41 7.08 -10.82 -14.27
C LEU A 41 5.88 -9.97 -13.82
N LYS A 42 5.78 -9.65 -12.52
CA LYS A 42 4.75 -8.73 -12.00
C LYS A 42 4.86 -7.35 -12.64
N TYR A 43 6.06 -6.77 -12.67
CA TYR A 43 6.30 -5.47 -13.27
C TYR A 43 5.93 -5.47 -14.76
N ARG A 44 6.34 -6.51 -15.51
CA ARG A 44 5.99 -6.64 -16.93
C ARG A 44 4.49 -6.80 -17.18
N ALA A 45 3.77 -7.47 -16.29
CA ALA A 45 2.32 -7.60 -16.41
C ALA A 45 1.60 -6.24 -16.30
N SER A 46 2.05 -5.39 -15.37
CA SER A 46 1.46 -4.08 -15.10
C SER A 46 1.94 -2.99 -16.07
N HIS A 47 3.25 -2.88 -16.28
CA HIS A 47 3.88 -1.78 -17.02
C HIS A 47 4.15 -2.09 -18.49
N LYS A 48 4.06 -3.37 -18.90
CA LYS A 48 4.38 -3.86 -20.26
C LYS A 48 5.84 -3.68 -20.69
N GLU A 49 6.71 -3.40 -19.74
CA GLU A 49 8.16 -3.27 -19.91
C GLU A 49 8.90 -4.11 -18.86
N SER A 50 10.22 -4.23 -19.00
CA SER A 50 11.04 -5.00 -18.04
C SER A 50 11.59 -4.07 -16.96
N LEU A 51 11.56 -4.53 -15.70
CA LEU A 51 12.17 -3.82 -14.59
C LEU A 51 13.70 -3.79 -14.75
N ASN A 52 14.29 -2.59 -14.77
CA ASN A 52 15.73 -2.42 -14.72
C ASN A 52 16.22 -2.50 -13.27
N TRP A 53 16.81 -3.64 -12.90
CA TRP A 53 17.32 -3.88 -11.55
C TRP A 53 18.57 -3.07 -11.19
N GLU A 54 19.35 -2.66 -12.19
CA GLU A 54 20.59 -1.89 -11.98
C GLU A 54 20.29 -0.40 -11.80
N ASN A 55 19.22 0.10 -12.41
CA ASN A 55 18.89 1.53 -12.37
C ASN A 55 17.36 1.77 -12.45
N PRO A 56 16.59 1.46 -11.38
CA PRO A 56 15.15 1.68 -11.35
C PRO A 56 14.80 3.19 -11.38
N GLN A 57 14.04 3.62 -12.39
CA GLN A 57 13.75 5.05 -12.60
C GLN A 57 12.43 5.51 -12.00
N THR A 58 11.37 4.71 -12.16
CA THR A 58 10.03 5.08 -11.71
C THR A 58 9.84 4.78 -10.22
N LEU A 59 8.84 5.42 -9.60
CA LEU A 59 8.47 5.14 -8.21
C LEU A 59 8.15 3.65 -8.03
N ASP A 60 7.31 3.07 -8.89
CA ASP A 60 6.92 1.66 -8.81
C ASP A 60 8.13 0.73 -9.00
N ALA A 61 9.04 1.05 -9.92
CA ALA A 61 10.28 0.30 -10.10
C ALA A 61 11.16 0.33 -8.85
N LYS A 62 11.27 1.49 -8.18
CA LYS A 62 12.02 1.64 -6.94
C LYS A 62 11.38 0.91 -5.77
N ILE A 63 10.05 0.97 -5.63
CA ILE A 63 9.31 0.22 -4.60
C ILE A 63 9.54 -1.28 -4.78
N MET A 64 9.36 -1.80 -6.00
CA MET A 64 9.61 -3.23 -6.28
C MET A 64 11.08 -3.62 -6.11
N TRP A 65 12.01 -2.71 -6.38
CA TRP A 65 13.43 -2.93 -6.11
C TRP A 65 13.66 -3.09 -4.60
N LEU A 66 13.11 -2.18 -3.80
CA LEU A 66 13.21 -2.19 -2.33
C LEU A 66 12.56 -3.44 -1.74
N GLU A 67 11.39 -3.87 -2.23
CA GLU A 67 10.71 -5.09 -1.77
C GLU A 67 11.57 -6.36 -1.91
N VAL A 68 12.48 -6.38 -2.89
CA VAL A 68 13.32 -7.55 -3.19
C VAL A 68 14.74 -7.42 -2.64
N LEU A 69 15.26 -6.20 -2.49
CA LEU A 69 16.69 -5.95 -2.24
C LEU A 69 16.97 -5.16 -0.95
N SER A 70 15.94 -4.82 -0.17
CA SER A 70 16.11 -4.17 1.13
C SER A 70 15.55 -5.00 2.27
N ASP A 71 15.91 -4.62 3.50
CA ASP A 71 15.25 -5.14 4.69
C ASP A 71 13.83 -4.56 4.79
N THR A 72 12.85 -5.47 4.76
CA THR A 72 11.42 -5.12 4.85
C THR A 72 10.85 -5.35 6.25
N SER A 73 11.66 -5.78 7.22
CA SER A 73 11.23 -6.17 8.56
C SER A 73 10.43 -5.08 9.29
N VAL A 74 10.79 -3.80 9.08
CA VAL A 74 10.11 -2.65 9.69
C VAL A 74 8.94 -2.09 8.86
N TRP A 75 8.73 -2.54 7.63
CA TRP A 75 7.82 -1.87 6.70
C TRP A 75 6.37 -1.89 7.17
N SER A 76 5.93 -3.00 7.77
CA SER A 76 4.57 -3.10 8.32
C SER A 76 4.34 -2.11 9.47
N ASP A 77 5.35 -1.89 10.32
CA ASP A 77 5.26 -0.91 11.41
C ASP A 77 5.29 0.53 10.87
N LEU A 78 6.05 0.78 9.80
CA LEU A 78 6.09 2.09 9.14
C LEU A 78 4.81 2.40 8.32
N ALA A 79 4.12 1.36 7.83
CA ALA A 79 2.86 1.51 7.10
C ALA A 79 1.65 1.71 8.03
N ASP A 80 1.70 1.20 9.25
CA ASP A 80 0.64 1.39 10.24
C ASP A 80 0.66 2.81 10.80
N LYS A 81 -0.44 3.56 10.62
CA LYS A 81 -0.55 4.98 11.00
C LYS A 81 -0.39 5.25 12.50
N TYR A 82 -0.58 4.24 13.34
CA TYR A 82 -0.37 4.38 14.78
C TYR A 82 1.04 3.98 15.17
N LYS A 83 1.52 2.80 14.76
CA LYS A 83 2.87 2.32 15.11
C LYS A 83 3.99 3.20 14.57
N VAL A 84 3.82 3.80 13.39
CA VAL A 84 4.83 4.70 12.81
C VAL A 84 5.13 5.90 13.71
N ARG A 85 4.22 6.27 14.61
CA ARG A 85 4.42 7.36 15.57
C ARG A 85 5.58 7.06 16.52
N ASP A 86 5.69 5.83 17.01
CA ASP A 86 6.79 5.43 17.90
C ASP A 86 8.14 5.54 17.18
N TYR A 87 8.18 5.15 15.90
CA TYR A 87 9.37 5.32 15.07
C TYR A 87 9.75 6.80 14.93
N ILE A 88 8.78 7.68 14.66
CA ILE A 88 9.00 9.13 14.53
C ILE A 88 9.49 9.75 15.85
N ILE A 89 8.92 9.34 16.99
CA ILE A 89 9.34 9.78 18.32
C ILE A 89 10.78 9.33 18.60
N GLN A 90 11.13 8.07 18.32
CA GLN A 90 12.50 7.56 18.49
C GLN A 90 13.52 8.29 17.60
N LYS A 91 13.08 8.89 16.49
CA LYS A 91 13.93 9.74 15.65
C LYS A 91 14.01 11.19 16.13
N GLY A 92 13.30 11.56 17.20
CA GLY A 92 13.33 12.89 17.79
C GLY A 92 12.47 13.92 17.05
N TYR A 93 11.45 13.46 16.31
CA TYR A 93 10.56 14.32 15.51
C TYR A 93 9.12 14.29 16.03
N GLU A 94 8.92 14.17 17.34
CA GLU A 94 7.58 14.10 17.93
C GLU A 94 6.74 15.36 17.60
N GLU A 95 7.39 16.52 17.47
CA GLU A 95 6.76 17.81 17.23
C GLU A 95 5.99 17.91 15.90
N ILE A 96 6.32 17.05 14.91
CA ILE A 96 5.61 17.02 13.62
C ILE A 96 4.36 16.15 13.68
N LEU A 97 4.21 15.32 14.73
CA LEU A 97 3.08 14.41 14.84
C LEU A 97 1.80 15.18 15.17
N PRO A 98 0.70 14.95 14.42
CA PRO A 98 -0.60 15.47 14.82
C PRO A 98 -1.01 14.82 16.15
N LYS A 99 -1.76 15.57 16.97
CA LYS A 99 -2.33 15.06 18.22
C LYS A 99 -3.19 13.83 17.94
N CYS A 100 -2.85 12.72 18.58
CA CYS A 100 -3.67 11.50 18.59
C CYS A 100 -4.55 11.54 19.84
N TYR A 101 -5.88 11.55 19.66
CA TYR A 101 -6.82 11.61 20.78
C TYR A 101 -7.12 10.24 21.38
N GLY A 102 -6.88 9.16 20.62
CA GLY A 102 -7.07 7.80 21.06
C GLY A 102 -6.94 6.81 19.91
N VAL A 103 -6.89 5.52 20.27
CA VAL A 103 -6.91 4.37 19.38
C VAL A 103 -7.85 3.35 20.01
N TRP A 104 -8.70 2.75 19.19
CA TRP A 104 -9.75 1.85 19.63
C TRP A 104 -9.85 0.66 18.66
N ASP A 105 -10.09 -0.53 19.20
CA ASP A 105 -10.31 -1.74 18.40
C ASP A 105 -11.77 -1.87 17.93
N ARG A 106 -12.70 -1.23 18.65
CA ARG A 106 -14.15 -1.27 18.38
C ARG A 106 -14.73 0.14 18.38
N VAL A 107 -15.75 0.35 17.57
CA VAL A 107 -16.41 1.65 17.42
C VAL A 107 -17.13 2.05 18.71
N GLU A 108 -17.68 1.08 19.44
CA GLU A 108 -18.44 1.30 20.67
C GLU A 108 -17.55 1.77 21.84
N ASP A 109 -16.23 1.55 21.75
CA ASP A 109 -15.27 1.96 22.77
C ASP A 109 -14.85 3.43 22.61
N ILE A 110 -15.29 4.11 21.54
CA ILE A 110 -14.94 5.50 21.27
C ILE A 110 -15.75 6.42 22.18
N ASP A 111 -15.09 7.08 23.13
CA ASP A 111 -15.68 8.19 23.88
C ASP A 111 -15.66 9.47 23.03
N PHE A 112 -16.78 9.79 22.39
CA PHE A 112 -16.91 11.00 21.57
C PHE A 112 -16.89 12.30 22.38
N ASN A 113 -17.01 12.25 23.72
CA ASN A 113 -17.00 13.45 24.56
C ASN A 113 -15.59 14.08 24.65
N ILE A 114 -14.54 13.25 24.64
CA ILE A 114 -13.14 13.73 24.68
C ILE A 114 -12.65 14.30 23.35
N LEU A 115 -13.37 14.02 22.26
CA LEU A 115 -13.01 14.48 20.93
C LEU A 115 -13.39 15.95 20.70
N PRO A 116 -12.53 16.72 20.00
CA PRO A 116 -12.76 18.14 19.72
C PRO A 116 -13.95 18.36 18.76
N LYS A 117 -14.28 19.63 18.50
CA LYS A 117 -15.34 20.00 17.53
C LYS A 117 -15.05 19.48 16.10
N LYS A 118 -13.77 19.33 15.74
CA LYS A 118 -13.32 18.86 14.42
C LYS A 118 -12.21 17.83 14.57
N PHE A 119 -12.35 16.66 13.98
CA PHE A 119 -11.36 15.59 14.06
C PHE A 119 -11.43 14.69 12.83
N VAL A 120 -10.48 13.76 12.73
CA VAL A 120 -10.45 12.76 11.66
C VAL A 120 -10.35 11.38 12.29
N ILE A 121 -11.23 10.46 11.89
CA ILE A 121 -11.15 9.04 12.24
C ILE A 121 -10.57 8.30 11.03
N LYS A 122 -9.61 7.40 11.29
CA LYS A 122 -8.99 6.56 10.25
C LYS A 122 -8.68 5.19 10.84
N CYS A 123 -8.81 4.15 10.03
CA CYS A 123 -8.19 2.86 10.33
C CYS A 123 -6.66 2.99 10.24
N THR A 124 -5.93 2.17 11.00
CA THR A 124 -4.46 2.25 11.04
C THR A 124 -3.82 1.69 9.77
N HIS A 125 -4.40 0.63 9.20
CA HIS A 125 -3.78 -0.23 8.18
C HIS A 125 -4.09 0.09 6.72
N ASP A 126 -5.08 0.94 6.44
CA ASP A 126 -5.65 1.09 5.09
C ASP A 126 -5.36 2.47 4.43
N CYS A 127 -6.02 2.75 3.31
CA CYS A 127 -6.06 4.07 2.72
C CYS A 127 -7.47 4.40 2.22
N GLY A 128 -7.81 5.70 2.13
CA GLY A 128 -9.08 6.17 1.55
C GLY A 128 -10.33 6.06 2.44
N SER A 129 -10.27 5.40 3.59
CA SER A 129 -11.40 5.23 4.53
C SER A 129 -11.55 6.35 5.57
N ALA A 130 -10.77 7.43 5.44
CA ALA A 130 -10.75 8.50 6.44
C ALA A 130 -12.09 9.23 6.51
N ILE A 131 -12.66 9.33 7.71
CA ILE A 131 -13.86 10.12 7.99
C ILE A 131 -13.41 11.46 8.58
N ILE A 132 -13.74 12.55 7.90
CA ILE A 132 -13.38 13.92 8.32
C ILE A 132 -14.61 14.57 8.95
N ILE A 133 -14.59 14.73 10.26
CA ILE A 133 -15.65 15.41 11.01
C ILE A 133 -15.32 16.90 11.08
N LYS A 134 -16.08 17.72 10.32
CA LYS A 134 -15.90 19.17 10.24
C LYS A 134 -16.68 19.95 11.31
N ASP A 135 -17.75 19.36 11.83
CA ASP A 135 -18.48 19.84 13.01
C ASP A 135 -19.15 18.65 13.70
N LYS A 136 -18.66 18.28 14.88
CA LYS A 136 -19.20 17.17 15.69
C LYS A 136 -20.69 17.31 16.00
N ALA A 137 -21.22 18.54 16.07
CA ALA A 137 -22.62 18.77 16.41
C ALA A 137 -23.58 18.66 15.21
N ALA A 138 -23.05 18.67 13.98
CA ALA A 138 -23.86 18.63 12.75
C ALA A 138 -23.99 17.21 12.17
N GLU A 139 -23.14 16.28 12.62
CA GLU A 139 -23.13 14.88 12.22
C GLU A 139 -23.91 14.09 13.29
N ASN A 140 -25.23 13.96 13.10
CA ASN A 140 -26.09 13.09 13.91
C ASN A 140 -26.15 11.69 13.31
#